data_AF-A0A2A3LLX3-F1
#
_entry.id   AF-A0A2A3LLX3-F1
#
_cell.length_a   1.000
_cell.length_b   1.000
_cell.length_c   1.000
_cell.angle_alpha   90.00
_cell.angle_beta   90.00
_cell.angle_gamma   90.00
#
_symmetry.space_group_name_H-M   'P 1'
#
loop_
_entity.id
_entity.type
_entity.pdbx_description
1 polymer ?
#
loop_
_entity_poly.entity_id
_entity_poly.type
_entity_poly.pdbx_seq_one_letter_code
_entity_poly.pdbx_strand_id
1 'polypeptide(L)' 'MDEQRGPVGQGEQLYATLLRAGLDDVRLVLFPQGQHHLSSTGRPSHREAWYGQLVDWLEDRRPRSSASR' A
#
# COMPACT_ATOMS: atom_id res chain seq x y z
N MET A 1 -14.87 -19.99 4.14
CA MET A 1 -15.71 -18.92 3.57
C MET A 1 -14.74 -17.79 3.30
N ASP A 2 -14.15 -17.79 2.11
CA ASP A 2 -13.09 -16.85 1.73
C ASP A 2 -13.72 -15.47 1.56
N GLU A 3 -13.54 -14.64 2.58
CA GLU A 3 -13.91 -13.23 2.60
C GLU A 3 -13.02 -12.47 1.59
N GLN A 4 -13.27 -12.66 0.29
CA GLN A 4 -12.71 -11.87 -0.81
C GLN A 4 -13.36 -10.48 -0.80
N ARG A 5 -13.08 -9.67 0.22
CA ARG A 5 -13.68 -8.33 0.37
C ARG A 5 -13.16 -7.30 -0.64
N GLY A 6 -12.29 -7.71 -1.55
CA GLY A 6 -11.94 -6.97 -2.76
C GLY A 6 -11.07 -7.83 -3.68
N PRO A 7 -11.52 -8.20 -4.89
CA PRO A 7 -10.64 -8.81 -5.86
C PRO A 7 -9.51 -7.84 -6.20
N VAL A 8 -8.32 -8.36 -6.47
CA VAL A 8 -7.12 -7.58 -6.84
C VAL A 8 -7.42 -6.53 -7.92
N GLY A 9 -8.34 -6.86 -8.84
CA GLY A 9 -8.80 -5.95 -9.90
C GLY A 9 -9.34 -4.60 -9.44
N GLN A 10 -9.91 -4.47 -8.22
CA GLN A 10 -10.34 -3.17 -7.70
C GLN A 10 -9.14 -2.25 -7.42
N GLY A 11 -8.07 -2.80 -6.81
CA GLY A 11 -6.83 -2.07 -6.55
C GLY A 11 -6.11 -1.69 -7.84
N GLU A 12 -6.08 -2.60 -8.82
CA GLU A 12 -5.51 -2.35 -10.15
C GLU A 12 -6.28 -1.26 -10.91
N GLN A 13 -7.61 -1.29 -10.88
CA GLN A 13 -8.43 -0.27 -11.53
C GLN A 13 -8.21 1.12 -10.94
N LEU A 14 -8.14 1.23 -9.60
CA LEU A 14 -7.81 2.49 -8.94
C LEU A 14 -6.42 2.96 -9.31
N TYR A 15 -5.41 2.10 -9.24
CA TYR A 15 -4.03 2.42 -9.61
C TYR A 15 -3.93 2.95 -11.05
N ALA A 16 -4.54 2.26 -12.02
CA ALA A 16 -4.59 2.70 -13.41
C ALA A 16 -5.31 4.04 -13.58
N THR A 17 -6.37 4.29 -12.80
CA THR A 17 -7.10 5.56 -12.83
C THR A 17 -6.24 6.71 -12.30
N LEU A 18 -5.50 6.51 -11.21
CA LEU A 18 -4.60 7.52 -10.65
C LEU A 18 -3.46 7.86 -11.62
N LEU A 19 -2.86 6.86 -12.27
CA LEU A 19 -1.85 7.10 -13.32
C LEU A 19 -2.42 7.88 -14.50
N ARG A 20 -3.63 7.54 -14.97
CA ARG A 20 -4.29 8.27 -16.06
C ARG A 20 -4.66 9.71 -15.70
N ALA A 21 -4.85 10.00 -14.41
CA ALA A 21 -5.08 11.34 -13.90
C ALA A 21 -3.79 12.17 -13.77
N GLY A 22 -2.62 11.61 -14.11
CA GLY A 22 -1.33 12.31 -14.05
C GLY A 22 -0.72 12.34 -12.65
N LEU A 23 -1.12 11.45 -11.74
CA LEU A 23 -0.41 11.27 -10.48
C LEU A 23 0.82 10.39 -10.73
N ASP A 24 2.00 11.01 -10.67
CA ASP A 24 3.27 10.31 -10.89
C ASP A 24 3.77 9.57 -9.64
N ASP A 25 3.23 9.92 -8.47
CA ASP A 25 3.63 9.37 -7.19
C ASP A 25 2.52 8.47 -6.60
N VAL A 26 2.43 7.25 -7.13
CA VAL A 26 1.46 6.23 -6.73
C VAL A 26 2.14 4.87 -6.70
N ARG A 27 1.85 4.03 -5.69
CA ARG A 27 2.37 2.66 -5.59
C ARG A 27 1.23 1.66 -5.39
N LEU A 28 1.26 0.55 -6.13
CA LEU A 28 0.44 -0.64 -5.90
C LEU A 28 1.36 -1.79 -5.47
N VAL A 29 1.20 -2.27 -4.24
CA VAL A 29 1.98 -3.38 -3.70
C VAL A 29 1.11 -4.63 -3.61
N LEU A 30 1.47 -5.67 -4.36
CA LEU A 30 0.74 -6.94 -4.40
C LEU A 30 1.50 -7.99 -3.59
N PHE A 31 0.80 -8.66 -2.67
CA PHE A 31 1.35 -9.76 -1.88
C PHE A 31 0.84 -11.08 -2.46
N PRO A 32 1.71 -11.94 -3.04
CA PRO A 32 1.30 -13.24 -3.57
C PRO A 32 0.64 -14.08 -2.48
N GLN A 33 -0.53 -14.67 -2.76
CA GLN A 33 -1.30 -15.43 -1.76
C GLN A 33 -1.65 -14.61 -0.50
N GLY A 34 -1.67 -13.27 -0.61
CA GLY A 34 -2.12 -12.38 0.44
C GLY A 34 -3.60 -12.57 0.68
N GLN A 35 -3.98 -12.74 1.94
CA GLN A 35 -5.37 -12.80 2.38
C GLN A 35 -5.87 -11.42 2.81
N HIS A 36 -7.18 -11.23 2.87
CA HIS A 36 -7.81 -9.96 3.23
C HIS A 36 -7.28 -9.36 4.54
N HIS A 37 -7.01 -10.21 5.53
CA HIS A 37 -6.47 -9.83 6.83
C HIS A 37 -4.93 -9.84 6.86
N LEU A 38 -4.27 -9.49 5.74
CA LEU A 38 -2.82 -9.52 5.58
C LEU A 38 -2.09 -8.84 6.73
N SER A 39 -2.52 -7.65 7.14
CA SER A 39 -1.84 -6.84 8.17
C SER A 39 -1.93 -7.43 9.58
N SER A 40 -3.01 -8.13 9.91
CA SER A 40 -3.27 -8.67 11.25
C SER A 40 -2.93 -10.16 11.40
N THR A 41 -3.32 -10.99 10.43
CA THR A 41 -3.21 -12.46 10.50
C THR A 41 -2.46 -13.08 9.32
N GLY A 42 -1.94 -12.27 8.38
CA GLY A 42 -1.09 -12.73 7.28
C GLY A 42 0.20 -13.41 7.75
N ARG A 43 0.89 -14.07 6.81
CA ARG A 43 2.23 -14.63 7.03
C ARG A 43 3.12 -13.56 7.68
N PRO A 44 3.92 -13.89 8.74
CA PRO A 44 4.73 -12.89 9.44
C PRO A 44 5.60 -12.04 8.52
N SER A 45 6.24 -12.66 7.51
CA SER A 45 7.04 -11.96 6.51
C SER A 45 6.24 -10.96 5.66
N HIS A 46 4.98 -11.28 5.33
CA HIS A 46 4.13 -10.34 4.59
C HIS A 46 3.66 -9.19 5.47
N ARG A 47 3.42 -9.44 6.77
CA ARG A 47 3.06 -8.40 7.72
C ARG A 47 4.19 -7.41 7.89
N GLU A 48 5.41 -7.91 8.09
CA GLU A 48 6.61 -7.08 8.17
C GLU A 48 6.78 -6.21 6.92
N ALA A 49 6.71 -6.80 5.73
CA ALA A 49 6.78 -6.06 4.48
C ALA A 49 5.63 -5.07 4.29
N TRP A 50 4.40 -5.40 4.71
CA TRP A 50 3.25 -4.50 4.65
C TRP A 50 3.46 -3.25 5.51
N TYR A 51 3.89 -3.43 6.77
CA TYR A 51 4.17 -2.31 7.68
C TYR A 51 5.37 -1.50 7.21
N GLY A 52 6.42 -2.13 6.68
CA GLY A 52 7.57 -1.44 6.10
C GLY A 52 7.17 -0.50 4.98
N GLN A 53 6.42 -1.00 3.99
CA GLN A 53 5.95 -0.19 2.86
C GLN A 53 5.08 1.00 3.29
N LEU A 54 4.27 0.82 4.35
CA LEU A 54 3.46 1.91 4.91
C LEU A 54 4.33 2.98 5.56
N VAL A 55 5.29 2.58 6.40
CA VAL A 55 6.19 3.52 7.08
C VAL A 55 7.05 4.28 6.07
N ASP A 56 7.66 3.57 5.12
CA ASP A 56 8.48 4.18 4.07
C ASP A 56 7.69 5.19 3.25
N TRP A 57 6.44 4.86 2.88
CA TRP A 57 5.55 5.78 2.18
C TRP A 57 5.26 7.05 2.98
N LEU A 58 5.06 6.95 4.29
CA LEU A 58 4.77 8.11 5.14
C LEU A 58 6.02 8.96 5.37
N GLU A 59 7.18 8.36 5.59
CA GLU A 59 8.45 9.08 5.79
C GLU A 59 8.91 9.81 4.53
N ASP A 60 8.80 9.18 3.36
CA ASP A 60 9.09 9.81 2.06
C ASP A 60 8.29 11.10 1.83
N ARG A 61 7.09 11.20 2.44
CA ARG A 61 6.15 12.34 2.29
C ARG A 61 6.05 13.21 3.52
N ARG A 62 6.85 12.94 4.54
CA ARG A 62 6.89 13.77 5.75
C ARG A 62 7.28 15.19 5.33
N PRO A 63 6.47 16.21 5.64
CA PRO A 63 6.87 17.59 5.39
C PRO A 63 8.20 17.83 6.09
N ARG A 64 9.20 18.31 5.35
CA ARG A 64 10.44 18.77 5.98
C ARG A 64 10.06 19.87 6.95
N SER A 65 10.28 19.65 8.25
CA SER A 65 10.13 20.73 9.22
C SER A 65 11.02 21.89 8.76
N SER A 66 10.45 23.08 8.62
CA SER A 66 11.27 24.29 8.58
C SER A 66 11.93 24.40 9.95
N ALA A 67 13.13 23.85 10.09
CA ALA A 67 14.00 24.23 11.19
C ALA A 67 14.23 25.73 11.02
N SER A 68 13.53 26.53 11.84
CA SER A 68 13.87 27.94 12.00
C SER A 68 15.31 27.97 12.47
N ARG A 69 16.17 28.62 11.68
CA ARG A 69 17.43 29.15 12.19
C ARG A 69 17.16 30.24 13.20
#